data_AF-A0A263DU88-F1
#
_entry.id   AF-A0A263DU88-F1
#
_cell.length_a   1.000
_cell.length_b   1.000
_cell.length_c   1.000
_cell.angle_alpha   90.00
_cell.angle_beta   90.00
_cell.angle_gamma   90.00
#
_symmetry.space_group_name_H-M   'P 1'
#
loop_
_entity.id
_entity.type
_entity.pdbx_description
1 polymer ?
#
loop_
_entity_poly.entity_id
_entity_poly.type
_entity_poly.pdbx_seq_one_letter_code
_entity_poly.pdbx_strand_id
1 'polypeptide(L)'
;MRIHPGKDDLEELTAAWTGERFGSGRPRVPDDVLASLRQATTEEAWGHLFQAGYVRQFAGGWRETHPGTVVVGRAVTAQFLPHRPDLDDVVVAAGAREGHHDADKQNSWVIETLENGDIMVVDIFGKIVEGTVVGDNLGTAVASRTGVGAVIDGGIRDLQGLSELPGGVNIFHRDVDPTPIRGVTLAGINIPIRIGGVTVLPGDVVLGTPTGVAVIPAHLAAAVAATSEDTRVRDVFGKQRLSERRYTSAQIDVQTWADDIETDFQQWREEQNS
;
A
#
# COMPACT_ATOMS: atom_id res chain seq x y z
N MET A 1 19.20 16.55 -12.31
CA MET A 1 17.94 15.96 -11.84
C MET A 1 17.77 14.59 -12.49
N ARG A 2 17.33 13.61 -11.71
CA ARG A 2 16.84 12.32 -12.20
C ARG A 2 15.36 12.17 -11.84
N ILE A 3 14.59 11.48 -12.66
CA ILE A 3 13.20 11.13 -12.33
C ILE A 3 13.21 9.91 -11.40
N HIS A 4 14.05 8.93 -11.71
CA HIS A 4 14.32 7.76 -10.86
C HIS A 4 15.63 7.94 -10.09
N PRO A 5 15.62 7.83 -8.76
CA PRO A 5 16.86 7.70 -8.00
C PRO A 5 17.70 6.52 -8.50
N GLY A 6 19.02 6.61 -8.33
CA GLY A 6 19.91 5.49 -8.61
C GLY A 6 19.67 4.34 -7.64
N LYS A 7 20.18 3.16 -8.01
CA LYS A 7 20.15 1.97 -7.15
C LYS A 7 20.74 2.26 -5.76
N ASP A 8 21.92 2.87 -5.73
CA ASP A 8 22.62 3.18 -4.48
C ASP A 8 21.82 4.16 -3.61
N ASP A 9 21.14 5.14 -4.21
CA ASP A 9 20.27 6.09 -3.50
C ASP A 9 19.10 5.37 -2.81
N LEU A 10 18.50 4.37 -3.48
CA LEU A 10 17.41 3.58 -2.92
C LEU A 10 17.88 2.61 -1.83
N GLU A 11 19.07 2.02 -1.99
CA GLU A 11 19.69 1.18 -0.97
C GLU A 11 20.01 1.98 0.29
N GLU A 12 20.51 3.21 0.15
CA GLU A 12 20.75 4.13 1.27
C GLU A 12 19.43 4.55 1.93
N LEU A 13 18.44 4.99 1.15
CA LEU A 13 17.13 5.42 1.65
C LEU A 13 16.43 4.32 2.45
N THR A 14 16.60 3.07 2.04
CA THR A 14 15.97 1.90 2.65
C THR A 14 17.01 0.97 3.30
N ALA A 15 18.05 1.54 3.91
CA ALA A 15 19.19 0.79 4.47
C ALA A 15 18.81 -0.21 5.58
N ALA A 16 17.67 -0.02 6.25
CA ALA A 16 17.14 -0.99 7.22
C ALA A 16 16.73 -2.33 6.57
N TRP A 17 16.48 -2.35 5.26
CA TRP A 17 16.17 -3.57 4.52
C TRP A 17 17.44 -4.33 4.14
N THR A 18 17.54 -5.57 4.62
CA THR A 18 18.69 -6.46 4.37
C THR A 18 18.34 -7.67 3.48
N GLY A 19 17.10 -7.76 2.99
CA GLY A 19 16.64 -8.85 2.13
C GLY A 19 16.91 -8.63 0.65
N GLU A 20 16.29 -9.46 -0.19
CA GLU A 20 16.38 -9.33 -1.66
C GLU A 20 15.87 -7.95 -2.13
N ARG A 21 16.45 -7.42 -3.21
CA ARG A 21 16.06 -6.15 -3.82
C ARG A 21 15.79 -6.36 -5.32
N PHE A 22 14.90 -5.55 -5.87
CA PHE A 22 14.75 -5.46 -7.32
C PHE A 22 16.00 -4.87 -7.98
N GLY A 23 16.12 -4.98 -9.30
CA GLY A 23 17.23 -4.38 -10.06
C GLY A 23 17.33 -2.86 -9.85
N SER A 24 16.23 -2.20 -9.51
CA SER A 24 16.17 -0.78 -9.14
C SER A 24 16.80 -0.44 -7.80
N GLY A 25 17.06 -1.41 -6.91
CA GLY A 25 17.49 -1.17 -5.53
C GLY A 25 16.35 -1.10 -4.52
N ARG A 26 15.10 -1.05 -4.98
CA ARG A 26 13.91 -1.09 -4.11
C ARG A 26 13.82 -2.41 -3.34
N PRO A 27 13.45 -2.40 -2.04
CA PRO A 27 13.17 -3.61 -1.26
C PRO A 27 12.20 -4.57 -1.96
N ARG A 28 12.53 -5.87 -1.98
CA ARG A 28 11.67 -6.94 -2.50
C ARG A 28 11.21 -7.82 -1.34
N VAL A 29 10.23 -7.33 -0.58
CA VAL A 29 9.55 -8.13 0.47
C VAL A 29 9.04 -9.43 -0.17
N PRO A 30 9.19 -10.62 0.43
CA PRO A 30 8.74 -11.88 -0.19
C PRO A 30 7.22 -11.97 -0.49
N ASP A 31 6.83 -12.74 -1.51
CA ASP A 31 5.41 -12.88 -1.94
C ASP A 31 4.54 -13.61 -0.89
N ASP A 32 5.12 -14.55 -0.14
CA ASP A 32 4.45 -15.26 0.95
C ASP A 32 4.13 -14.33 2.14
N VAL A 33 5.02 -13.37 2.42
CA VAL A 33 4.76 -12.30 3.40
C VAL A 33 3.58 -11.44 2.95
N LEU A 34 3.51 -11.05 1.66
CA LEU A 34 2.36 -10.32 1.13
C LEU A 34 1.08 -11.16 1.22
N ALA A 35 1.15 -12.45 0.89
CA ALA A 35 0.01 -13.36 0.96
C ALA A 35 -0.52 -13.54 2.38
N SER A 36 0.35 -13.60 3.39
CA SER A 36 -0.03 -13.59 4.80
C SER A 36 -0.69 -12.28 5.19
N LEU A 37 -0.10 -11.13 4.83
CA LEU A 37 -0.66 -9.81 5.12
C LEU A 37 -2.02 -9.54 4.48
N ARG A 38 -2.38 -10.23 3.37
CA ARG A 38 -3.75 -10.12 2.80
C ARG A 38 -4.84 -10.61 3.75
N GLN A 39 -4.50 -11.41 4.75
CA GLN A 39 -5.44 -11.88 5.77
C GLN A 39 -5.48 -10.97 7.01
N ALA A 40 -4.55 -10.02 7.11
CA ALA A 40 -4.47 -9.11 8.24
C ALA A 40 -5.51 -8.00 8.14
N THR A 41 -6.09 -7.65 9.29
CA THR A 41 -6.86 -6.42 9.48
C THR A 41 -5.93 -5.21 9.65
N THR A 42 -6.51 -4.01 9.51
CA THR A 42 -5.75 -2.77 9.77
C THR A 42 -5.28 -2.73 11.22
N GLU A 43 -6.11 -3.16 12.15
CA GLU A 43 -5.88 -3.12 13.59
C GLU A 43 -4.76 -4.08 14.02
N GLU A 44 -4.73 -5.28 13.47
CA GLU A 44 -3.65 -6.26 13.70
C GLU A 44 -2.30 -5.70 13.21
N ALA A 45 -2.26 -5.14 12.00
CA ALA A 45 -1.04 -4.54 11.47
C ALA A 45 -0.61 -3.31 12.28
N TRP A 46 -1.59 -2.46 12.65
CA TRP A 46 -1.37 -1.26 13.46
C TRP A 46 -0.78 -1.57 14.83
N GLY A 47 -1.27 -2.62 15.51
CA GLY A 47 -0.80 -3.00 16.84
C GLY A 47 0.71 -3.21 16.89
N HIS A 48 1.27 -3.96 15.92
CA HIS A 48 2.71 -4.18 15.83
C HIS A 48 3.47 -2.90 15.48
N LEU A 49 3.01 -2.15 14.47
CA LEU A 49 3.64 -0.89 14.05
C LEU A 49 3.72 0.12 15.21
N PHE A 50 2.63 0.26 15.95
CA PHE A 50 2.57 1.14 17.12
C PHE A 50 3.59 0.74 18.19
N GLN A 51 3.67 -0.54 18.52
CA GLN A 51 4.67 -1.07 19.47
C GLN A 51 6.11 -0.86 18.99
N ALA A 52 6.34 -0.93 17.68
CA ALA A 52 7.63 -0.63 17.05
C ALA A 52 7.94 0.89 16.95
N GLY A 53 7.06 1.76 17.45
CA GLY A 53 7.23 3.21 17.44
C GLY A 53 6.73 3.93 16.17
N TYR A 54 6.12 3.19 15.24
CA TYR A 54 5.59 3.71 13.98
C TYR A 54 4.14 4.18 14.15
N VAL A 55 3.98 5.36 14.76
CA VAL A 55 2.66 5.91 15.17
C VAL A 55 1.93 6.73 14.10
N ARG A 56 2.40 6.73 12.84
CA ARG A 56 1.84 7.53 11.73
C ARG A 56 1.73 6.73 10.43
N GLN A 57 1.37 5.46 10.53
CA GLN A 57 1.34 4.52 9.40
C GLN A 57 -0.04 4.27 8.82
N PHE A 58 -1.06 5.04 9.19
CA PHE A 58 -2.42 4.86 8.69
C PHE A 58 -3.01 6.15 8.13
N ALA A 59 -3.65 6.05 6.97
CA ALA A 59 -4.43 7.11 6.35
C ALA A 59 -5.84 6.58 6.00
N GLY A 60 -6.87 7.25 6.51
CA GLY A 60 -8.27 6.99 6.16
C GLY A 60 -8.84 8.00 5.16
N GLY A 61 -10.16 7.97 4.98
CA GLY A 61 -10.90 8.91 4.12
C GLY A 61 -10.70 8.64 2.63
N TRP A 62 -10.61 7.36 2.26
CA TRP A 62 -10.48 6.91 0.88
C TRP A 62 -11.84 6.46 0.34
N ARG A 63 -12.02 6.64 -0.96
CA ARG A 63 -13.00 5.90 -1.76
C ARG A 63 -12.29 4.77 -2.47
N GLU A 64 -13.06 3.76 -2.84
CA GLU A 64 -12.55 2.51 -3.43
C GLU A 64 -13.33 2.17 -4.68
N THR A 65 -12.64 1.67 -5.71
CA THR A 65 -13.29 1.13 -6.90
C THR A 65 -13.95 -0.22 -6.64
N HIS A 66 -13.44 -1.00 -5.68
CA HIS A 66 -13.96 -2.31 -5.27
C HIS A 66 -14.11 -2.43 -3.75
N PRO A 67 -15.13 -1.78 -3.14
CA PRO A 67 -15.34 -1.80 -1.70
C PRO A 67 -15.35 -3.22 -1.12
N GLY A 68 -14.64 -3.42 -0.01
CA GLY A 68 -14.52 -4.73 0.63
C GLY A 68 -13.33 -5.57 0.14
N THR A 69 -12.63 -5.13 -0.91
CA THR A 69 -11.47 -5.85 -1.46
C THR A 69 -10.19 -5.41 -0.77
N VAL A 70 -9.57 -6.33 -0.01
CA VAL A 70 -8.26 -6.11 0.60
C VAL A 70 -7.17 -6.25 -0.46
N VAL A 71 -6.26 -5.28 -0.50
CA VAL A 71 -5.10 -5.29 -1.40
C VAL A 71 -3.80 -5.16 -0.62
N VAL A 72 -2.79 -5.92 -1.03
CA VAL A 72 -1.46 -5.88 -0.45
C VAL A 72 -0.44 -5.89 -1.57
N GLY A 73 0.47 -4.92 -1.56
CA GLY A 73 1.52 -4.79 -2.57
C GLY A 73 2.71 -3.96 -2.09
N ARG A 74 3.81 -4.06 -2.83
CA ARG A 74 5.03 -3.28 -2.58
C ARG A 74 4.89 -1.92 -3.25
N ALA A 75 5.08 -0.84 -2.49
CA ALA A 75 4.88 0.51 -2.98
C ALA A 75 5.85 0.82 -4.13
N VAL A 76 5.30 1.31 -5.24
CA VAL A 76 6.02 2.11 -6.24
C VAL A 76 5.48 3.51 -6.12
N THR A 77 6.30 4.42 -5.59
CA THR A 77 5.86 5.77 -5.22
C THR A 77 6.07 6.75 -6.37
N ALA A 78 5.15 7.69 -6.54
CA ALA A 78 5.34 8.84 -7.42
C ALA A 78 4.73 10.09 -6.79
N GLN A 79 5.37 11.24 -6.99
CA GLN A 79 4.84 12.53 -6.56
C GLN A 79 4.73 13.48 -7.73
N PHE A 80 3.60 14.18 -7.79
CA PHE A 80 3.36 15.29 -8.68
C PHE A 80 3.35 16.60 -7.88
N LEU A 81 3.71 17.68 -8.56
CA LEU A 81 3.69 19.05 -8.05
C LEU A 81 2.82 19.91 -8.94
N PRO A 82 2.31 21.05 -8.45
CA PRO A 82 1.68 22.03 -9.30
C PRO A 82 2.61 22.42 -10.46
N HIS A 83 2.06 22.45 -11.67
CA HIS A 83 2.85 22.71 -12.87
C HIS A 83 3.57 24.05 -12.80
N ARG A 84 4.85 24.01 -13.17
CA ARG A 84 5.71 25.17 -13.34
C ARG A 84 6.49 24.98 -14.64
N PRO A 85 6.38 25.88 -15.63
CA PRO A 85 7.03 25.67 -16.93
C PRO A 85 8.54 25.41 -16.85
N ASP A 86 9.23 26.15 -15.98
CA ASP A 86 10.67 26.03 -15.77
C ASP A 86 11.08 24.67 -15.17
N LEU A 87 10.25 24.10 -14.30
CA LEU A 87 10.47 22.77 -13.74
C LEU A 87 10.09 21.67 -14.74
N ASP A 88 8.97 21.85 -15.45
CA ASP A 88 8.46 20.88 -16.40
C ASP A 88 9.45 20.64 -17.54
N ASP A 89 10.06 21.70 -18.09
CA ASP A 89 11.12 21.60 -19.10
C ASP A 89 12.30 20.72 -18.62
N VAL A 90 12.69 20.87 -17.33
CA VAL A 90 13.78 20.08 -16.73
C VAL A 90 13.36 18.62 -16.54
N VAL A 91 12.12 18.38 -16.11
CA VAL A 91 11.54 17.04 -15.91
C VAL A 91 11.40 16.30 -17.23
N VAL A 92 10.88 16.94 -18.27
CA VAL A 92 10.77 16.38 -19.62
C VAL A 92 12.15 16.04 -20.17
N ALA A 93 13.12 16.94 -20.05
CA ALA A 93 14.49 16.67 -20.47
C ALA A 93 15.13 15.52 -19.67
N ALA A 94 14.80 15.36 -18.38
CA ALA A 94 15.26 14.24 -17.56
C ALA A 94 14.60 12.92 -17.95
N GLY A 95 13.27 12.90 -18.11
CA GLY A 95 12.52 11.75 -18.58
C GLY A 95 13.05 11.22 -19.91
N ALA A 96 13.33 12.10 -20.88
CA ALA A 96 13.88 11.71 -22.17
C ALA A 96 15.25 11.03 -22.07
N ARG A 97 16.12 11.45 -21.13
CA ARG A 97 17.40 10.78 -20.86
C ARG A 97 17.23 9.42 -20.21
N GLU A 98 16.12 9.19 -19.52
CA GLU A 98 15.76 7.96 -18.83
C GLU A 98 14.82 7.07 -19.65
N GLY A 99 14.62 7.38 -20.94
CA GLY A 99 13.82 6.57 -21.88
C GLY A 99 12.32 6.91 -21.94
N HIS A 100 11.88 7.97 -21.25
CA HIS A 100 10.50 8.44 -21.27
C HIS A 100 10.31 9.52 -22.34
N HIS A 101 9.77 9.13 -23.51
CA HIS A 101 9.66 10.03 -24.67
C HIS A 101 8.29 10.71 -24.81
N ASP A 102 7.25 10.24 -24.11
CA ASP A 102 5.93 10.87 -24.06
C ASP A 102 5.91 11.99 -23.00
N ALA A 103 6.43 13.18 -23.36
CA ALA A 103 6.60 14.33 -22.47
C ALA A 103 5.32 14.78 -21.74
N ASP A 104 4.16 14.67 -22.40
CA ASP A 104 2.85 15.09 -21.90
C ASP A 104 2.12 14.01 -21.06
N LYS A 105 2.72 12.82 -20.92
CA LYS A 105 2.11 11.65 -20.25
C LYS A 105 2.95 11.16 -19.07
N GLN A 106 3.38 12.10 -18.22
CA GLN A 106 4.24 11.79 -17.08
C GLN A 106 3.63 10.79 -16.08
N ASN A 107 2.30 10.68 -16.01
CA ASN A 107 1.60 9.66 -15.22
C ASN A 107 1.75 8.23 -15.79
N SER A 108 1.97 8.07 -17.09
CA SER A 108 2.27 6.76 -17.66
C SER A 108 3.67 6.27 -17.27
N TRP A 109 4.62 7.18 -17.01
CA TRP A 109 6.01 6.82 -16.71
C TRP A 109 6.13 5.96 -15.45
N VAL A 110 5.32 6.24 -14.42
CA VAL A 110 5.26 5.38 -13.22
C VAL A 110 4.61 4.04 -13.53
N ILE A 111 3.55 4.01 -14.34
CA ILE A 111 2.82 2.78 -14.69
C ILE A 111 3.74 1.79 -15.42
N GLU A 112 4.58 2.28 -16.32
CA GLU A 112 5.52 1.44 -17.09
C GLU A 112 6.63 0.82 -16.22
N THR A 113 6.80 1.30 -14.97
CA THR A 113 7.78 0.74 -14.03
C THR A 113 7.20 -0.33 -13.09
N LEU A 114 5.89 -0.55 -13.12
CA LEU A 114 5.21 -1.47 -12.22
C LEU A 114 5.50 -2.93 -12.58
N GLU A 115 5.76 -3.73 -11.55
CA GLU A 115 5.90 -5.17 -11.63
C GLU A 115 4.76 -5.91 -10.90
N ASN A 116 4.67 -7.22 -11.10
CA ASN A 116 3.65 -8.04 -10.44
C ASN A 116 3.81 -8.00 -8.90
N GLY A 117 2.70 -7.81 -8.19
CA GLY A 117 2.68 -7.66 -6.74
C GLY A 117 3.09 -6.27 -6.23
N ASP A 118 3.33 -5.30 -7.11
CA ASP A 118 3.46 -3.90 -6.72
C ASP A 118 2.10 -3.26 -6.46
N ILE A 119 2.11 -2.13 -5.77
CA ILE A 119 0.96 -1.23 -5.68
C ILE A 119 1.45 0.18 -5.98
N MET A 120 0.80 0.83 -6.93
CA MET A 120 1.17 2.19 -7.32
C MET A 120 0.69 3.17 -6.25
N VAL A 121 1.56 4.00 -5.69
CA VAL A 121 1.20 4.99 -4.67
C VAL A 121 1.54 6.38 -5.19
N VAL A 122 0.53 7.22 -5.40
CA VAL A 122 0.70 8.53 -6.04
C VAL A 122 0.20 9.65 -5.15
N ASP A 123 1.05 10.63 -4.90
CA ASP A 123 0.68 11.93 -4.32
C ASP A 123 0.55 12.96 -5.46
N ILE A 124 -0.65 13.50 -5.64
CA ILE A 124 -0.91 14.63 -6.56
C ILE A 124 -1.49 15.81 -5.79
N PHE A 125 -0.96 16.05 -4.59
CA PHE A 125 -1.28 17.17 -3.70
C PHE A 125 -2.79 17.34 -3.45
N GLY A 126 -3.55 16.24 -3.49
CA GLY A 126 -5.01 16.24 -3.32
C GLY A 126 -5.79 16.82 -4.49
N LYS A 127 -5.18 17.03 -5.66
CA LYS A 127 -5.86 17.58 -6.85
C LYS A 127 -6.93 16.60 -7.34
N ILE A 128 -8.17 17.09 -7.44
CA ILE A 128 -9.32 16.33 -7.98
C ILE A 128 -9.59 16.76 -9.42
N VAL A 129 -10.04 18.00 -9.60
CA VAL A 129 -10.29 18.60 -10.92
C VAL A 129 -8.96 18.71 -11.66
N GLU A 130 -8.90 18.09 -12.82
CA GLU A 130 -7.72 17.83 -13.68
C GLU A 130 -6.56 17.16 -12.93
N GLY A 131 -6.85 16.43 -11.86
CA GLY A 131 -5.90 15.66 -11.05
C GLY A 131 -6.11 14.15 -11.18
N THR A 132 -6.76 13.71 -12.26
CA THR A 132 -7.18 12.31 -12.44
C THR A 132 -6.02 11.45 -12.95
N VAL A 133 -5.26 10.86 -12.03
CA VAL A 133 -4.01 10.14 -12.36
C VAL A 133 -4.27 8.93 -13.26
N VAL A 134 -5.38 8.24 -13.04
CA VAL A 134 -5.84 7.11 -13.86
C VAL A 134 -7.27 7.32 -14.35
N GLY A 135 -7.52 6.79 -15.55
CA GLY A 135 -8.84 6.51 -16.12
C GLY A 135 -8.85 5.08 -16.65
N ASP A 136 -9.85 4.69 -17.43
CA ASP A 136 -10.14 3.29 -17.78
C ASP A 136 -8.91 2.52 -18.35
N ASN A 137 -8.28 3.04 -19.41
CA ASN A 137 -7.11 2.42 -20.02
C ASN A 137 -5.89 2.34 -19.08
N LEU A 138 -5.64 3.39 -18.31
CA LEU A 138 -4.49 3.43 -17.40
C LEU A 138 -4.73 2.56 -16.17
N GLY A 139 -5.96 2.47 -15.68
CA GLY A 139 -6.37 1.54 -14.65
C GLY A 139 -6.20 0.08 -15.10
N THR A 140 -6.56 -0.23 -16.35
CA THR A 140 -6.30 -1.54 -16.96
C THR A 140 -4.80 -1.85 -17.04
N ALA A 141 -3.97 -0.87 -17.39
CA ALA A 141 -2.51 -1.03 -17.40
C ALA A 141 -1.95 -1.28 -15.98
N VAL A 142 -2.41 -0.55 -14.96
CA VAL A 142 -2.05 -0.80 -13.56
C VAL A 142 -2.48 -2.20 -13.13
N ALA A 143 -3.73 -2.57 -13.40
CA ALA A 143 -4.29 -3.87 -13.04
C ALA A 143 -3.51 -5.03 -13.68
N SER A 144 -3.22 -4.94 -14.97
CA SER A 144 -2.52 -6.01 -15.71
C SER A 144 -1.04 -6.15 -15.33
N ARG A 145 -0.37 -5.07 -14.91
CA ARG A 145 1.03 -5.12 -14.46
C ARG A 145 1.18 -5.57 -13.03
N THR A 146 0.31 -5.09 -12.15
CA THR A 146 0.44 -5.30 -10.70
C THR A 146 -0.32 -6.50 -10.18
N GLY A 147 -1.53 -6.75 -10.71
CA GLY A 147 -2.50 -7.65 -10.10
C GLY A 147 -3.01 -7.19 -8.71
N VAL A 148 -2.78 -5.93 -8.31
CA VAL A 148 -3.10 -5.40 -6.98
C VAL A 148 -3.88 -4.09 -7.04
N GLY A 149 -3.38 -3.07 -7.74
CA GLY A 149 -4.05 -1.77 -7.87
C GLY A 149 -3.21 -0.58 -7.45
N ALA A 150 -3.86 0.43 -6.87
CA ALA A 150 -3.23 1.72 -6.59
C ALA A 150 -3.82 2.45 -5.38
N VAL A 151 -3.04 3.38 -4.83
CA VAL A 151 -3.47 4.41 -3.87
C VAL A 151 -3.12 5.77 -4.45
N ILE A 152 -4.12 6.61 -4.67
CA ILE A 152 -3.98 7.91 -5.34
C ILE A 152 -4.51 9.00 -4.41
N ASP A 153 -3.61 9.78 -3.81
CA ASP A 153 -3.96 10.96 -3.00
C ASP A 153 -4.37 12.14 -3.89
N GLY A 154 -5.49 11.95 -4.58
CA GLY A 154 -6.07 12.83 -5.58
C GLY A 154 -7.25 12.19 -6.32
N GLY A 155 -7.54 12.72 -7.50
CA GLY A 155 -8.66 12.29 -8.33
C GLY A 155 -8.36 11.04 -9.17
N ILE A 156 -9.44 10.38 -9.59
CA ILE A 156 -9.47 9.45 -10.72
C ILE A 156 -10.59 9.84 -11.68
N ARG A 157 -10.62 9.24 -12.87
CA ARG A 157 -11.74 9.37 -13.81
C ARG A 157 -12.22 8.00 -14.26
N ASP A 158 -13.32 7.97 -15.00
CA ASP A 158 -13.90 6.74 -15.57
C ASP A 158 -14.24 5.66 -14.51
N LEU A 159 -14.78 6.08 -13.35
CA LEU A 159 -15.08 5.19 -12.22
C LEU A 159 -15.86 3.94 -12.62
N GLN A 160 -16.83 4.06 -13.52
CA GLN A 160 -17.63 2.92 -13.96
C GLN A 160 -16.76 1.81 -14.57
N GLY A 161 -15.85 2.15 -15.49
CA GLY A 161 -14.93 1.17 -16.08
C GLY A 161 -13.93 0.63 -15.06
N LEU A 162 -13.42 1.50 -14.17
CA LEU A 162 -12.50 1.09 -13.11
C LEU A 162 -13.13 0.13 -12.09
N SER A 163 -14.44 0.25 -11.82
CA SER A 163 -15.21 -0.68 -10.97
C SER A 163 -15.59 -1.99 -11.66
N GLU A 164 -15.29 -2.14 -12.95
CA GLU A 164 -15.47 -3.38 -13.71
C GLU A 164 -14.15 -4.16 -13.88
N LEU A 165 -13.03 -3.63 -13.36
CA LEU A 165 -11.73 -4.29 -13.47
C LEU A 165 -11.73 -5.64 -12.73
N PRO A 166 -11.33 -6.74 -13.38
CA PRO A 166 -11.32 -8.06 -12.76
C PRO A 166 -10.11 -8.28 -11.84
N GLY A 167 -10.12 -9.39 -11.09
CA GLY A 167 -8.89 -9.95 -10.50
C GLY A 167 -8.52 -9.45 -9.11
N GLY A 168 -9.46 -8.90 -8.34
CA GLY A 168 -9.21 -8.45 -6.96
C GLY A 168 -8.35 -7.20 -6.86
N VAL A 169 -8.29 -6.42 -7.95
CA VAL A 169 -7.61 -5.13 -8.01
C VAL A 169 -8.48 -4.08 -7.31
N ASN A 170 -7.89 -3.21 -6.49
CA ASN A 170 -8.62 -2.10 -5.86
C ASN A 170 -7.82 -0.80 -5.98
N ILE A 171 -8.50 0.30 -6.34
CA ILE A 171 -7.89 1.62 -6.43
C ILE A 171 -8.50 2.50 -5.34
N PHE A 172 -7.66 2.89 -4.39
CA PHE A 172 -8.00 3.86 -3.35
C PHE A 172 -7.76 5.27 -3.89
N HIS A 173 -8.75 6.15 -3.76
CA HIS A 173 -8.68 7.52 -4.27
C HIS A 173 -9.45 8.51 -3.40
N ARG A 174 -9.30 9.82 -3.63
CA ARG A 174 -10.02 10.85 -2.85
C ARG A 174 -11.39 11.17 -3.42
N ASP A 175 -11.46 11.40 -4.72
CA ASP A 175 -12.73 11.64 -5.42
C ASP A 175 -12.60 11.32 -6.92
N VAL A 176 -13.67 11.58 -7.67
CA VAL A 176 -13.75 11.36 -9.12
C VAL A 176 -14.03 12.69 -9.82
N ASP A 177 -13.43 12.88 -10.98
CA ASP A 177 -13.72 14.01 -11.87
C ASP A 177 -13.61 13.56 -13.34
N PRO A 178 -14.37 14.13 -14.30
CA PRO A 178 -14.30 13.70 -15.70
C PRO A 178 -13.11 14.30 -16.47
N THR A 179 -12.43 15.31 -15.94
CA THR A 179 -11.33 15.98 -16.64
C THR A 179 -10.08 15.10 -16.67
N PRO A 180 -9.26 15.15 -17.74
CA PRO A 180 -7.97 14.46 -17.75
C PRO A 180 -6.95 15.17 -16.85
N ILE A 181 -5.89 14.47 -16.47
CA ILE A 181 -4.77 15.06 -15.72
C ILE A 181 -4.17 16.27 -16.47
N ARG A 182 -4.06 17.41 -15.79
CA ARG A 182 -3.48 18.67 -16.31
C ARG A 182 -2.91 19.53 -15.19
N GLY A 183 -2.02 20.44 -15.55
CA GLY A 183 -1.51 21.46 -14.63
C GLY A 183 -0.67 20.86 -13.51
N VAL A 184 0.00 19.74 -13.77
CA VAL A 184 0.92 19.07 -12.85
C VAL A 184 2.23 18.71 -13.53
N THR A 185 3.28 18.55 -12.73
CA THR A 185 4.60 18.10 -13.16
C THR A 185 5.09 17.02 -12.20
N LEU A 186 5.63 15.92 -12.72
CA LEU A 186 6.19 14.81 -11.94
C LEU A 186 7.48 15.25 -11.24
N ALA A 187 7.53 15.11 -9.92
CA ALA A 187 8.72 15.37 -9.12
C ALA A 187 9.72 14.22 -9.20
N GLY A 188 9.21 12.98 -9.20
CA GLY A 188 10.03 11.78 -9.24
C GLY A 188 9.21 10.51 -9.03
N ILE A 189 9.85 9.38 -9.34
CA ILE A 189 9.34 8.01 -9.14
C ILE A 189 10.32 7.28 -8.22
N ASN A 190 9.82 6.41 -7.35
CA ASN A 190 10.59 5.76 -6.30
C ASN A 190 11.32 6.76 -5.39
N ILE A 191 10.64 7.84 -5.01
CA ILE A 191 11.11 8.79 -3.99
C ILE A 191 10.25 8.67 -2.71
N PRO A 192 10.72 9.14 -1.55
CA PRO A 192 9.86 9.30 -0.38
C PRO A 192 8.70 10.24 -0.72
N ILE A 193 7.47 9.80 -0.44
CA ILE A 193 6.27 10.62 -0.63
C ILE A 193 5.42 10.62 0.64
N ARG A 194 4.36 11.43 0.63
CA ARG A 194 3.35 11.44 1.68
C ARG A 194 1.97 11.24 1.07
N ILE A 195 1.20 10.32 1.66
CA ILE A 195 -0.24 10.20 1.41
C ILE A 195 -0.99 10.46 2.71
N GLY A 196 -1.87 11.46 2.73
CA GLY A 196 -2.48 11.94 3.96
C GLY A 196 -1.42 12.27 5.04
N GLY A 197 -1.48 11.63 6.20
CA GLY A 197 -0.51 11.82 7.29
C GLY A 197 0.70 10.89 7.27
N VAL A 198 0.82 10.02 6.26
CA VAL A 198 1.71 8.86 6.26
C VAL A 198 2.88 9.07 5.30
N THR A 199 4.09 8.74 5.74
CA THR A 199 5.27 8.68 4.87
C THR A 199 5.34 7.31 4.20
N VAL A 200 5.58 7.28 2.90
CA VAL A 200 5.72 6.04 2.12
C VAL A 200 7.09 6.05 1.45
N LEU A 201 7.87 5.01 1.71
CA LEU A 201 9.11 4.77 1.00
C LEU A 201 8.89 3.74 -0.12
N PRO A 202 9.69 3.79 -1.20
CA PRO A 202 9.66 2.77 -2.23
C PRO A 202 9.93 1.39 -1.64
N GLY A 203 9.07 0.42 -1.93
CA GLY A 203 9.19 -0.96 -1.46
C GLY A 203 8.56 -1.24 -0.09
N ASP A 204 8.06 -0.23 0.62
CA ASP A 204 7.18 -0.46 1.77
C ASP A 204 5.94 -1.27 1.35
N VAL A 205 5.37 -2.05 2.27
CA VAL A 205 4.15 -2.80 1.98
C VAL A 205 2.94 -1.95 2.30
N VAL A 206 2.05 -1.78 1.33
CA VAL A 206 0.76 -1.12 1.54
C VAL A 206 -0.29 -2.19 1.80
N LEU A 207 -1.03 -2.04 2.90
CA LEU A 207 -2.22 -2.82 3.23
C LEU A 207 -3.43 -1.91 3.07
N GLY A 208 -4.18 -2.10 1.97
CA GLY A 208 -5.44 -1.41 1.72
C GLY A 208 -6.61 -2.27 2.18
N THR A 209 -7.43 -1.73 3.08
CA THR A 209 -8.63 -2.40 3.62
C THR A 209 -9.82 -1.43 3.59
N PRO A 210 -11.06 -1.88 3.87
CA PRO A 210 -12.21 -0.98 3.99
C PRO A 210 -12.06 0.13 5.05
N THR A 211 -11.17 -0.05 6.03
CA THR A 211 -10.86 0.98 7.04
C THR A 211 -10.02 2.11 6.42
N GLY A 212 -9.15 1.78 5.47
CA GLY A 212 -8.23 2.71 4.82
C GLY A 212 -6.92 2.04 4.44
N VAL A 213 -5.87 2.85 4.37
CA VAL A 213 -4.54 2.43 3.89
C VAL A 213 -3.54 2.47 5.05
N ALA A 214 -2.95 1.31 5.36
CA ALA A 214 -1.82 1.19 6.26
C ALA A 214 -0.51 0.99 5.46
N VAL A 215 0.59 1.58 5.92
CA VAL A 215 1.91 1.51 5.29
C VAL A 215 2.88 0.84 6.25
N ILE A 216 3.35 -0.34 5.88
CA ILE A 216 4.23 -1.18 6.68
C ILE A 216 5.66 -1.03 6.14
N PRO A 217 6.61 -0.51 6.93
CA PRO A 217 8.01 -0.44 6.50
C PRO A 217 8.51 -1.81 6.03
N ALA A 218 9.24 -1.85 4.90
CA ALA A 218 9.64 -3.13 4.28
C ALA A 218 10.32 -4.10 5.27
N HIS A 219 11.22 -3.59 6.11
CA HIS A 219 11.96 -4.37 7.11
C HIS A 219 11.12 -4.91 8.28
N LEU A 220 9.90 -4.38 8.48
CA LEU A 220 8.94 -4.88 9.47
C LEU A 220 7.88 -5.80 8.88
N ALA A 221 7.76 -5.90 7.55
CA ALA A 221 6.67 -6.61 6.89
C ALA A 221 6.50 -8.06 7.37
N ALA A 222 7.60 -8.80 7.50
CA ALA A 222 7.56 -10.19 7.98
C ALA A 222 7.14 -10.29 9.46
N ALA A 223 7.60 -9.35 10.31
CA ALA A 223 7.24 -9.32 11.72
C ALA A 223 5.76 -8.97 11.89
N VAL A 224 5.27 -7.97 11.16
CA VAL A 224 3.86 -7.60 11.14
C VAL A 224 3.02 -8.80 10.69
N ALA A 225 3.36 -9.45 9.58
CA ALA A 225 2.67 -10.63 9.07
C ALA A 225 2.54 -11.74 10.14
N ALA A 226 3.65 -12.08 10.79
CA ALA A 226 3.67 -13.11 11.83
C ALA A 226 2.82 -12.71 13.06
N THR A 227 2.87 -11.45 13.50
CA THR A 227 2.07 -11.00 14.64
C THR A 227 0.59 -10.86 14.31
N SER A 228 0.24 -10.46 13.09
CA SER A 228 -1.15 -10.42 12.64
C SER A 228 -1.74 -11.83 12.57
N GLU A 229 -0.95 -12.81 12.11
CA GLU A 229 -1.35 -14.22 12.12
C GLU A 229 -1.63 -14.74 13.54
N ASP A 230 -0.71 -14.52 14.49
CA ASP A 230 -0.91 -14.94 15.89
C ASP A 230 -2.13 -14.28 16.51
N THR A 231 -2.30 -12.97 16.29
CA THR A 231 -3.46 -12.21 16.77
C THR A 231 -4.75 -12.78 16.20
N ARG A 232 -4.80 -13.04 14.89
CA ARG A 232 -5.98 -13.60 14.22
C ARG A 232 -6.38 -14.96 14.80
N VAL A 233 -5.41 -15.84 15.03
CA VAL A 233 -5.66 -17.17 15.61
C VAL A 233 -6.19 -17.06 17.04
N ARG A 234 -5.61 -16.17 17.85
CA ARG A 234 -6.09 -15.86 19.20
C ARG A 234 -7.49 -15.26 19.19
N ASP A 235 -7.78 -14.38 18.24
CA ASP A 235 -9.08 -13.76 18.05
C ASP A 235 -10.18 -14.79 17.73
N VAL A 236 -9.87 -15.78 16.88
CA VAL A 236 -10.79 -16.88 16.56
C VAL A 236 -11.13 -17.66 17.81
N PHE A 237 -10.12 -18.07 18.59
CA PHE A 237 -10.32 -18.72 19.88
C PHE A 237 -11.16 -17.87 20.84
N GLY A 238 -10.78 -16.61 21.02
CA GLY A 238 -11.47 -15.67 21.92
C GLY A 238 -12.94 -15.52 21.56
N LYS A 239 -13.25 -15.27 20.27
CA LYS A 239 -14.63 -15.17 19.76
C LYS A 239 -15.42 -16.45 19.99
N GLN A 240 -14.81 -17.62 19.74
CA GLN A 240 -15.44 -18.90 20.01
C GLN A 240 -15.77 -19.06 21.50
N ARG A 241 -14.80 -18.89 22.40
CA ARG A 241 -15.02 -19.05 23.84
C ARG A 241 -16.00 -18.04 24.43
N LEU A 242 -16.02 -16.82 23.90
CA LEU A 242 -17.02 -15.81 24.26
C LEU A 242 -18.43 -16.23 23.82
N SER A 243 -18.58 -16.79 22.61
CA SER A 243 -19.87 -17.29 22.11
C SER A 243 -20.40 -18.48 22.93
N GLU A 244 -19.48 -19.32 23.41
CA GLU A 244 -19.75 -20.45 24.31
C GLU A 244 -20.03 -20.01 25.76
N ARG A 245 -19.84 -18.72 26.06
CA ARG A 245 -19.93 -18.13 27.42
C ARG A 245 -18.97 -18.79 28.41
N ARG A 246 -17.85 -19.32 27.93
CA ARG A 246 -16.82 -19.93 28.78
C ARG A 246 -16.00 -18.89 29.53
N TYR A 247 -15.73 -17.75 28.88
CA TYR A 247 -15.06 -16.59 29.48
C TYR A 247 -15.88 -15.32 29.28
N THR A 248 -15.58 -14.30 30.09
CA THR A 248 -16.14 -12.96 29.93
C THR A 248 -15.32 -12.13 28.95
N SER A 249 -15.90 -11.06 28.42
CA SER A 249 -15.18 -10.12 27.55
C SER A 249 -13.95 -9.54 28.23
N ALA A 250 -14.04 -9.19 29.53
CA ALA A 250 -12.92 -8.63 30.29
C ALA A 250 -11.77 -9.62 30.53
N GLN A 251 -12.01 -10.94 30.42
CA GLN A 251 -10.96 -11.96 30.52
C GLN A 251 -10.26 -12.20 29.18
N ILE A 252 -10.94 -11.97 28.06
CA ILE A 252 -10.41 -12.21 26.71
C ILE A 252 -9.80 -10.94 26.10
N ASP A 253 -10.42 -9.78 26.32
CA ASP A 253 -9.99 -8.48 25.79
C ASP A 253 -8.87 -7.87 26.65
N VAL A 254 -7.75 -8.59 26.73
CA VAL A 254 -6.53 -8.22 27.46
C VAL A 254 -5.30 -8.58 26.65
N GLN A 255 -4.19 -7.88 26.86
CA GLN A 255 -2.94 -8.12 26.14
C GLN A 255 -2.31 -9.48 26.50
N THR A 256 -2.53 -9.96 27.72
CA THR A 256 -1.97 -11.23 28.20
C THR A 256 -3.05 -11.98 28.95
N TRP A 257 -3.40 -13.16 28.45
CA TRP A 257 -4.37 -14.04 29.09
C TRP A 257 -3.80 -14.68 30.36
N ALA A 258 -4.70 -15.01 31.29
CA ALA A 258 -4.34 -15.80 32.46
C ALA A 258 -3.91 -17.23 32.05
N ASP A 259 -3.11 -17.88 32.88
CA ASP A 259 -2.49 -19.19 32.58
C ASP A 259 -3.52 -20.28 32.21
N ASP A 260 -4.71 -20.24 32.79
CA ASP A 260 -5.79 -21.18 32.51
C ASP A 260 -6.40 -20.97 31.12
N ILE A 261 -6.57 -19.72 30.70
CA ILE A 261 -7.04 -19.36 29.35
C ILE A 261 -5.95 -19.66 28.32
N GLU A 262 -4.67 -19.41 28.63
CA GLU A 262 -3.57 -19.75 27.74
C GLU A 262 -3.47 -21.27 27.54
N THR A 263 -3.65 -22.05 28.61
CA THR A 263 -3.70 -23.52 28.52
C THR A 263 -4.86 -23.99 27.63
N ASP A 264 -6.04 -23.39 27.78
CA ASP A 264 -7.21 -23.67 26.94
C ASP A 264 -6.98 -23.31 25.46
N PHE A 265 -6.30 -22.20 25.19
CA PHE A 265 -5.90 -21.81 23.84
C PHE A 265 -4.97 -22.85 23.20
N GLN A 266 -3.96 -23.34 23.93
CA GLN A 266 -3.04 -24.35 23.41
C GLN A 266 -3.77 -25.66 23.07
N GLN A 267 -4.67 -26.13 23.95
CA GLN A 267 -5.48 -27.31 23.70
C GLN A 267 -6.38 -27.13 22.47
N TRP A 268 -7.10 -26.01 22.40
CA TRP A 268 -7.94 -25.67 21.25
C TRP A 268 -7.14 -25.67 19.94
N ARG A 269 -5.91 -25.14 19.96
CA ARG A 269 -5.06 -25.08 18.77
C ARG A 269 -4.58 -26.46 18.31
N GLU A 270 -4.30 -27.37 19.23
CA GLU A 270 -3.98 -28.77 18.91
C GLU A 270 -5.16 -29.50 18.27
N GLU A 271 -6.38 -29.25 18.75
CA GLU A 271 -7.62 -29.80 18.20
C GLU A 271 -7.91 -29.33 16.76
N GLN A 272 -7.58 -28.07 16.42
CA GLN A 272 -7.75 -27.55 15.05
C GLN A 272 -6.73 -28.09 14.04
N ASN A 273 -5.58 -28.59 14.52
CA ASN A 273 -4.49 -29.11 13.70
C ASN A 273 -4.51 -30.64 13.55
N SER A 274 -5.45 -31.33 14.20
CA SER A 274 -5.64 -32.79 14.18
C SER A 274 -6.71 -33.20 13.16
#